data_AF-A0A2D4YAV9-F1
#
_entry.id   AF-A0A2D4YAV9-F1
#
_cell.length_a   1.000
_cell.length_b   1.000
_cell.length_c   1.000
_cell.angle_alpha   90.00
_cell.angle_beta   90.00
_cell.angle_gamma   90.00
#
_symmetry.space_group_name_H-M   'P 1'
#
loop_
_entity.id
_entity.type
_entity.pdbx_description
1 polymer ?
#
loop_
_entity_poly.entity_id
_entity_poly.type
_entity_poly.pdbx_seq_one_letter_code
_entity_poly.pdbx_strand_id
1 'polypeptide(L)'
;MSFLKKLFGTKDGTSKNEEEIKSHPDLEKFKQVPWMTDLRLNNVSICLNAGFRPSNSLPTEFERKLRPSIEIAKRLNAIKALVLWLMVPEENLENDKILNFIEKNDLKDFMSQGEKEILNVSRDDEQARNAIGWKFENAWSLAWYFGYAEPEITGQMMSGEQMQEILQDFSCPLDENIENWIKEKQTLSEDELIQKEDLFYCLHNAVRSAQLGRESVPDGFDPIGNGGVIHERRHSLTWMLSKGINWEETDLST
;
A
#
# COMPACT_ATOMS: atom_id res chain seq x y z
N MET A 1 -33.81 -18.07 -48.11
CA MET A 1 -32.48 -17.43 -48.20
C MET A 1 -32.62 -15.98 -47.79
N SER A 2 -31.67 -15.51 -46.97
CA SER A 2 -31.39 -14.10 -46.63
C SER A 2 -32.55 -13.25 -46.08
N PHE A 3 -32.60 -13.07 -44.76
CA PHE A 3 -32.98 -11.82 -44.06
C PHE A 3 -33.00 -12.08 -42.53
N LEU A 4 -31.87 -12.47 -41.92
CA LEU A 4 -31.69 -12.51 -40.44
C LEU A 4 -30.24 -12.84 -40.00
N LYS A 5 -29.26 -12.10 -40.53
CA LYS A 5 -27.85 -12.20 -40.07
C LYS A 5 -27.17 -10.83 -40.10
N LYS A 6 -27.59 -9.92 -39.23
CA LYS A 6 -26.87 -8.66 -38.96
C LYS A 6 -27.28 -8.09 -37.60
N LEU A 7 -26.84 -8.74 -36.52
CA LEU A 7 -26.94 -8.18 -35.16
C LEU A 7 -25.87 -8.67 -34.17
N PHE A 8 -24.83 -9.38 -34.64
CA PHE A 8 -23.65 -9.69 -33.83
C PHE A 8 -22.42 -9.08 -34.52
N GLY A 9 -22.18 -7.81 -34.20
CA GLY A 9 -20.89 -7.16 -34.41
C GLY A 9 -20.00 -7.51 -33.22
N THR A 10 -18.98 -8.33 -33.50
CA THR A 10 -17.85 -8.66 -32.64
C THR A 10 -17.25 -7.39 -32.05
N LYS A 11 -17.22 -7.27 -30.72
CA LYS A 11 -16.42 -6.25 -30.05
C LYS A 11 -14.97 -6.72 -30.09
N ASP A 12 -14.20 -6.13 -31.00
CA ASP A 12 -12.75 -6.26 -31.01
C ASP A 12 -12.18 -5.69 -29.70
N GLY A 13 -11.19 -6.42 -29.18
CA GLY A 13 -10.55 -6.16 -27.90
C GLY A 13 -9.97 -4.75 -27.81
N THR A 14 -10.25 -4.10 -26.71
CA THR A 14 -9.51 -2.94 -26.23
C THR A 14 -8.05 -3.36 -25.99
N SER A 15 -7.16 -3.00 -26.91
CA SER A 15 -5.72 -2.95 -26.65
C SER A 15 -5.48 -1.93 -25.56
N LYS A 16 -4.96 -2.37 -24.40
CA LYS A 16 -4.31 -1.47 -23.46
C LYS A 16 -3.13 -0.85 -24.22
N ASN A 17 -3.15 0.47 -24.41
CA ASN A 17 -1.98 1.21 -24.88
C ASN A 17 -0.93 1.12 -23.78
N GLU A 18 0.03 0.22 -23.93
CA GLU A 18 1.33 0.34 -23.27
C GLU A 18 2.01 1.57 -23.87
N GLU A 19 1.92 2.71 -23.21
CA GLU A 19 2.77 3.85 -23.55
C GLU A 19 4.22 3.39 -23.38
N GLU A 20 4.97 3.35 -24.49
CA GLU A 20 6.42 3.12 -24.48
C GLU A 20 7.08 4.17 -23.56
N ILE A 21 7.41 3.74 -22.34
CA ILE A 21 8.17 4.55 -21.39
C ILE A 21 9.51 4.86 -22.06
N LYS A 22 9.70 6.12 -22.50
CA LYS A 22 10.97 6.55 -23.08
C LYS A 22 12.09 6.29 -22.07
N SER A 23 13.10 5.54 -22.49
CA SER A 23 14.25 5.18 -21.67
C SER A 23 14.99 6.46 -21.23
N HIS A 24 15.04 6.70 -19.92
CA HIS A 24 15.79 7.82 -19.35
C HIS A 24 17.31 7.60 -19.57
N PRO A 25 18.11 8.63 -19.94
CA PRO A 25 19.54 8.45 -20.22
C PRO A 25 20.35 7.81 -19.08
N ASP A 26 19.96 8.07 -17.83
CA ASP A 26 20.61 7.49 -16.65
C ASP A 26 20.34 5.98 -16.44
N LEU A 27 19.36 5.39 -17.14
CA LEU A 27 19.05 3.96 -17.02
C LEU A 27 20.21 3.08 -17.48
N GLU A 28 21.06 3.56 -18.40
CA GLU A 28 22.23 2.83 -18.89
C GLU A 28 23.22 2.47 -17.75
N LYS A 29 23.29 3.29 -16.70
CA LYS A 29 24.13 2.99 -15.52
C LYS A 29 23.63 1.79 -14.73
N PHE A 30 22.32 1.52 -14.78
CA PHE A 30 21.71 0.36 -14.13
C PHE A 30 21.83 -0.90 -14.98
N LYS A 31 21.73 -0.79 -16.30
CA LYS A 31 21.94 -1.91 -17.23
C LYS A 31 23.35 -2.51 -17.16
N GLN A 32 24.33 -1.73 -16.70
CA GLN A 32 25.71 -2.19 -16.49
C GLN A 32 25.91 -2.98 -15.19
N VAL A 33 24.93 -3.01 -14.28
CA VAL A 33 25.01 -3.73 -13.01
C VAL A 33 24.74 -5.22 -13.25
N PRO A 34 25.67 -6.14 -12.91
CA PRO A 34 25.56 -7.56 -13.29
C PRO A 34 24.34 -8.31 -12.73
N TRP A 35 23.83 -7.89 -11.56
CA TRP A 35 22.69 -8.53 -10.88
C TRP A 35 21.35 -7.79 -11.10
N MET A 36 21.33 -6.86 -12.05
CA MET A 36 20.12 -6.11 -12.39
C MET A 36 19.08 -7.03 -13.05
N THR A 37 17.82 -6.92 -12.63
CA THR A 37 16.71 -7.67 -13.20
C THR A 37 15.87 -6.79 -14.13
N ASP A 38 15.14 -7.39 -15.08
CA ASP A 38 14.22 -6.66 -15.96
C ASP A 38 13.14 -5.92 -15.16
N LEU A 39 12.62 -6.56 -14.11
CA LEU A 39 11.68 -5.94 -13.17
C LEU A 39 12.27 -4.67 -12.53
N ARG A 40 13.49 -4.75 -12.00
CA ARG A 40 14.15 -3.58 -11.39
C ARG A 40 14.44 -2.49 -12.43
N LEU A 41 14.84 -2.85 -13.66
CA LEU A 41 15.07 -1.87 -14.73
C LEU A 41 13.79 -1.10 -15.07
N ASN A 42 12.66 -1.80 -15.16
CA ASN A 42 11.36 -1.17 -15.39
C ASN A 42 11.00 -0.19 -14.26
N ASN A 43 11.14 -0.61 -13.00
CA ASN A 43 10.88 0.23 -11.83
C ASN A 43 11.83 1.43 -11.72
N VAL A 44 13.12 1.24 -11.98
CA VAL A 44 14.09 2.33 -12.03
C VAL A 44 13.75 3.32 -13.14
N SER A 45 13.29 2.85 -14.31
CA SER A 45 12.84 3.74 -15.37
C SER A 45 11.66 4.61 -14.92
N ILE A 46 10.71 4.04 -14.17
CA ILE A 46 9.60 4.79 -13.56
C ILE A 46 10.13 5.84 -12.58
N CYS A 47 11.03 5.44 -11.66
CA CYS A 47 11.66 6.36 -10.71
C CYS A 47 12.35 7.54 -11.40
N LEU A 48 13.22 7.26 -12.38
CA LEU A 48 14.00 8.27 -13.08
C LEU A 48 13.10 9.26 -13.83
N ASN A 49 12.06 8.76 -14.50
CA ASN A 49 11.10 9.61 -15.21
C ASN A 49 10.25 10.46 -14.28
N ALA A 50 10.03 10.01 -13.03
CA ALA A 50 9.38 10.78 -11.98
C ALA A 50 10.36 11.69 -11.20
N GLY A 51 11.65 11.73 -11.57
CA GLY A 51 12.67 12.57 -10.94
C GLY A 51 13.34 11.96 -9.69
N PHE A 52 12.99 10.73 -9.32
CA PHE A 52 13.68 9.98 -8.26
C PHE A 52 14.96 9.32 -8.79
N ARG A 53 16.02 9.35 -7.99
CA ARG A 53 17.35 8.82 -8.36
C ARG A 53 17.83 7.80 -7.31
N PRO A 54 17.30 6.56 -7.32
CA PRO A 54 17.78 5.49 -6.44
C PRO A 54 19.23 5.11 -6.74
N SER A 55 19.91 4.48 -5.79
CA SER A 55 21.25 3.94 -6.01
C SER A 55 21.21 2.73 -6.97
N ASN A 56 22.19 2.62 -7.86
CA ASN A 56 22.37 1.43 -8.71
C ASN A 56 23.03 0.25 -7.96
N SER A 57 23.46 0.47 -6.71
CA SER A 57 24.03 -0.57 -5.84
C SER A 57 22.99 -1.30 -5.00
N LEU A 58 21.70 -0.97 -5.15
CA LEU A 58 20.64 -1.61 -4.37
C LEU A 58 20.55 -3.12 -4.68
N PRO A 59 20.47 -3.98 -3.66
CA PRO A 59 20.15 -5.39 -3.85
C PRO A 59 18.86 -5.57 -4.67
N THR A 60 18.82 -6.62 -5.49
CA THR A 60 17.67 -6.98 -6.34
C THR A 60 17.00 -8.28 -5.89
N GLU A 61 17.73 -9.12 -5.16
CA GLU A 61 17.26 -10.41 -4.65
C GLU A 61 16.85 -10.27 -3.19
N PHE A 62 15.59 -10.61 -2.92
CA PHE A 62 15.01 -10.66 -1.59
C PHE A 62 14.17 -11.93 -1.48
N GLU A 63 14.15 -12.54 -0.29
CA GLU A 63 13.16 -13.56 0.01
C GLU A 63 11.80 -12.89 0.16
N ARG A 64 10.90 -13.15 -0.79
CA ARG A 64 9.54 -12.65 -0.79
C ARG A 64 8.58 -13.83 -0.71
N LYS A 65 7.64 -13.74 0.21
CA LYS A 65 6.63 -14.75 0.44
C LYS A 65 5.33 -14.08 0.85
N LEU A 66 4.37 -14.11 -0.05
CA LEU A 66 3.05 -13.56 0.18
C LEU A 66 2.35 -14.23 1.36
N ARG A 67 1.77 -13.40 2.22
CA ARG A 67 0.91 -13.82 3.33
C ARG A 67 -0.43 -14.36 2.82
N PRO A 68 -1.08 -15.26 3.58
CA PRO A 68 -2.48 -15.57 3.37
C PRO A 68 -3.34 -14.30 3.35
N SER A 69 -4.29 -14.21 2.42
CA SER A 69 -5.17 -13.04 2.27
C SER A 69 -5.92 -12.69 3.56
N ILE A 70 -6.25 -13.68 4.39
CA ILE A 70 -6.88 -13.45 5.69
C ILE A 70 -6.01 -12.64 6.65
N GLU A 71 -4.68 -12.83 6.66
CA GLU A 71 -3.77 -12.03 7.49
C GLU A 71 -3.75 -10.57 7.02
N ILE A 72 -3.71 -10.37 5.70
CA ILE A 72 -3.71 -9.03 5.08
C ILE A 72 -5.02 -8.31 5.39
N ALA A 73 -6.15 -9.01 5.28
CA ALA A 73 -7.47 -8.47 5.60
C ALA A 73 -7.59 -8.12 7.09
N LYS A 74 -7.11 -8.97 8.00
CA LYS A 74 -7.14 -8.69 9.44
C LYS A 74 -6.28 -7.47 9.79
N ARG A 75 -5.10 -7.30 9.18
CA ARG A 75 -4.28 -6.10 9.38
C ARG A 75 -4.97 -4.82 8.88
N LEU A 76 -5.56 -4.84 7.68
CA LEU A 76 -6.32 -3.72 7.13
C LEU A 76 -7.47 -3.31 8.07
N ASN A 77 -8.22 -4.31 8.56
CA ASN A 77 -9.37 -4.07 9.42
C ASN A 77 -8.98 -3.70 10.86
N ALA A 78 -7.80 -4.10 11.34
CA ALA A 78 -7.23 -3.62 12.59
C ALA A 78 -6.95 -2.11 12.51
N ILE A 79 -6.33 -1.64 11.42
CA ILE A 79 -6.13 -0.21 11.16
C ILE A 79 -7.48 0.50 11.11
N LYS A 80 -8.45 -0.01 10.32
CA LYS A 80 -9.82 0.54 10.28
C LYS A 80 -10.43 0.71 11.66
N ALA A 81 -10.31 -0.28 12.54
CA ALA A 81 -10.92 -0.22 13.86
C ALA A 81 -10.31 0.92 14.73
N LEU A 82 -8.98 1.07 14.73
CA LEU A 82 -8.27 2.13 15.44
C LEU A 82 -8.63 3.52 14.91
N VAL A 83 -8.78 3.59 13.60
CA VAL A 83 -9.17 4.80 12.89
C VAL A 83 -10.58 5.24 13.26
N LEU A 84 -11.54 4.32 13.21
CA LEU A 84 -12.91 4.60 13.57
C LEU A 84 -13.01 4.98 15.05
N TRP A 85 -12.19 4.35 15.90
CA TRP A 85 -12.08 4.69 17.31
C TRP A 85 -11.66 6.16 17.51
N LEU A 86 -10.59 6.61 16.85
CA LEU A 86 -10.05 7.96 17.09
C LEU A 86 -10.72 9.08 16.29
N MET A 87 -11.19 8.79 15.09
CA MET A 87 -11.61 9.83 14.12
C MET A 87 -13.13 10.01 14.03
N VAL A 88 -13.91 9.00 14.45
CA VAL A 88 -15.37 9.11 14.52
C VAL A 88 -15.73 9.43 15.98
N PRO A 89 -16.57 10.44 16.26
CA PRO A 89 -17.07 10.67 17.61
C PRO A 89 -17.94 9.53 18.14
N GLU A 90 -17.99 9.32 19.44
CA GLU A 90 -18.75 8.23 20.07
C GLU A 90 -20.25 8.35 19.82
N GLU A 91 -20.78 9.57 19.79
CA GLU A 91 -22.18 9.85 19.47
C GLU A 91 -22.59 9.39 18.05
N ASN A 92 -21.62 9.22 17.14
CA ASN A 92 -21.87 8.77 15.77
C ASN A 92 -21.53 7.29 15.55
N LEU A 93 -20.73 6.69 16.44
CA LEU A 93 -20.35 5.29 16.36
C LEU A 93 -19.99 4.77 17.76
N GLU A 94 -20.89 4.00 18.36
CA GLU A 94 -20.73 3.44 19.70
C GLU A 94 -19.46 2.58 19.86
N ASN A 95 -18.83 2.67 21.03
CA ASN A 95 -17.62 1.91 21.37
C ASN A 95 -17.82 0.40 21.19
N ASP A 96 -18.94 -0.13 21.69
CA ASP A 96 -19.25 -1.56 21.63
C ASP A 96 -19.30 -2.08 20.20
N LYS A 97 -19.72 -1.27 19.22
CA LYS A 97 -19.75 -1.70 17.82
C LYS A 97 -18.35 -1.95 17.26
N ILE A 98 -17.38 -1.11 17.62
CA ILE A 98 -15.98 -1.26 17.20
C ILE A 98 -15.32 -2.40 17.99
N LEU A 99 -15.52 -2.46 19.31
CA LEU A 99 -14.93 -3.48 20.17
C LEU A 99 -15.44 -4.89 19.84
N ASN A 100 -16.74 -5.04 19.57
CA ASN A 100 -17.32 -6.30 19.12
C ASN A 100 -16.75 -6.73 17.75
N PHE A 101 -16.53 -5.77 16.83
CA PHE A 101 -15.90 -6.06 15.54
C PHE A 101 -14.45 -6.55 15.71
N ILE A 102 -13.69 -5.93 16.61
CA ILE A 102 -12.32 -6.33 16.97
C ILE A 102 -12.30 -7.75 17.55
N GLU A 103 -13.17 -8.03 18.53
CA GLU A 103 -13.22 -9.32 19.21
C GLU A 103 -13.67 -10.43 18.25
N LYS A 104 -14.77 -10.22 17.52
CA LYS A 104 -15.34 -11.19 16.57
C LYS A 104 -14.35 -11.66 15.51
N ASN A 105 -13.38 -10.82 15.14
CA ASN A 105 -12.43 -11.09 14.05
C ASN A 105 -10.99 -11.28 14.55
N ASP A 106 -10.77 -11.36 15.85
CA ASP A 106 -9.45 -11.52 16.49
C ASP A 106 -8.43 -10.44 16.06
N LEU A 107 -8.87 -9.19 15.91
CA LEU A 107 -8.02 -8.14 15.32
C LEU A 107 -6.87 -7.70 16.21
N LYS A 108 -6.93 -7.97 17.52
CA LYS A 108 -5.86 -7.64 18.45
C LYS A 108 -4.56 -8.35 18.10
N ASP A 109 -4.60 -9.54 17.48
CA ASP A 109 -3.38 -10.26 17.08
C ASP A 109 -2.64 -9.58 15.92
N PHE A 110 -3.34 -8.69 15.20
CA PHE A 110 -2.81 -7.93 14.08
C PHE A 110 -2.54 -6.45 14.44
N MET A 111 -2.60 -6.12 15.73
CA MET A 111 -2.23 -4.81 16.28
C MET A 111 -0.88 -4.88 16.97
N SER A 112 -0.07 -3.84 16.81
CA SER A 112 1.12 -3.65 17.63
C SER A 112 0.73 -3.34 19.09
N GLN A 113 1.70 -3.40 19.99
CA GLN A 113 1.43 -3.10 21.41
C GLN A 113 0.93 -1.66 21.61
N GLY A 114 1.55 -0.68 20.94
CA GLY A 114 1.10 0.71 21.00
C GLY A 114 -0.29 0.91 20.37
N GLU A 115 -0.63 0.15 19.33
CA GLU A 115 -1.97 0.19 18.74
C GLU A 115 -3.04 -0.39 19.68
N LYS A 116 -2.72 -1.44 20.45
CA LYS A 116 -3.64 -1.96 21.48
C LYS A 116 -3.90 -0.94 22.57
N GLU A 117 -2.90 -0.15 22.93
CA GLU A 117 -2.99 0.89 23.96
C GLU A 117 -3.92 2.04 23.56
N ILE A 118 -4.06 2.33 22.25
CA ILE A 118 -5.01 3.32 21.73
C ILE A 118 -6.45 3.02 22.16
N LEU A 119 -6.82 1.75 22.27
CA LEU A 119 -8.17 1.35 22.68
C LEU A 119 -8.46 1.63 24.16
N ASN A 120 -7.45 1.99 24.96
CA ASN A 120 -7.58 2.29 26.38
C ASN A 120 -7.50 3.80 26.69
N VAL A 121 -7.24 4.65 25.69
CA VAL A 121 -7.24 6.11 25.86
C VAL A 121 -8.56 6.71 25.35
N SER A 122 -8.78 7.98 25.69
CA SER A 122 -9.95 8.71 25.22
C SER A 122 -9.96 8.83 23.69
N ARG A 123 -11.14 8.76 23.07
CA ARG A 123 -11.29 8.89 21.61
C ARG A 123 -10.94 10.29 21.07
N ASP A 124 -10.90 11.29 21.95
CA ASP A 124 -10.48 12.65 21.67
C ASP A 124 -9.00 12.93 22.00
N ASP A 125 -8.22 11.90 22.34
CA ASP A 125 -6.79 12.05 22.61
C ASP A 125 -6.03 12.54 21.36
N GLU A 126 -5.51 13.77 21.44
CA GLU A 126 -4.82 14.43 20.33
C GLU A 126 -3.52 13.73 19.95
N GLN A 127 -2.81 13.12 20.90
CA GLN A 127 -1.56 12.43 20.63
C GLN A 127 -1.81 11.15 19.84
N ALA A 128 -2.82 10.37 20.25
CA ALA A 128 -3.26 9.17 19.56
C ALA A 128 -3.77 9.50 18.14
N ARG A 129 -4.54 10.58 17.98
CA ARG A 129 -5.02 11.07 16.67
C ARG A 129 -3.88 11.47 15.74
N ASN A 130 -2.86 12.16 16.25
CA ASN A 130 -1.70 12.53 15.45
C ASN A 130 -0.87 11.29 15.04
N ALA A 131 -0.77 10.29 15.92
CA ALA A 131 -0.05 9.06 15.62
C ALA A 131 -0.75 8.17 14.59
N ILE A 132 -2.09 8.06 14.64
CA ILE A 132 -2.83 7.20 13.70
C ILE A 132 -2.86 7.76 12.27
N GLY A 133 -2.64 9.07 12.10
CA GLY A 133 -2.59 9.75 10.81
C GLY A 133 -1.68 9.08 9.79
N TRP A 134 -0.50 8.61 10.22
CA TRP A 134 0.45 7.93 9.34
C TRP A 134 0.00 6.51 8.98
N LYS A 135 -0.69 5.83 9.90
CA LYS A 135 -1.18 4.46 9.68
C LYS A 135 -2.24 4.38 8.58
N PHE A 136 -2.87 5.50 8.20
CA PHE A 136 -3.74 5.57 7.03
C PHE A 136 -3.04 5.21 5.73
N GLU A 137 -1.79 5.64 5.58
CA GLU A 137 -1.02 5.37 4.37
C GLU A 137 -0.69 3.87 4.23
N ASN A 138 -0.60 3.16 5.36
CA ASN A 138 -0.51 1.69 5.34
C ASN A 138 -1.77 1.07 4.73
N ALA A 139 -2.96 1.60 5.07
CA ALA A 139 -4.24 1.04 4.65
C ALA A 139 -4.43 1.09 3.13
N TRP A 140 -3.89 2.10 2.42
CA TRP A 140 -3.95 2.17 0.96
C TRP A 140 -3.37 0.90 0.32
N SER A 141 -2.13 0.57 0.67
CA SER A 141 -1.44 -0.56 0.05
C SER A 141 -2.08 -1.89 0.41
N LEU A 142 -2.64 -2.02 1.62
CA LEU A 142 -3.40 -3.21 2.02
C LEU A 142 -4.75 -3.30 1.28
N ALA A 143 -5.43 -2.18 1.04
CA ALA A 143 -6.69 -2.14 0.30
C ALA A 143 -6.49 -2.39 -1.21
N TRP A 144 -5.37 -1.95 -1.78
CA TRP A 144 -5.00 -2.24 -3.17
C TRP A 144 -4.95 -3.74 -3.43
N TYR A 145 -4.45 -4.53 -2.47
CA TYR A 145 -4.49 -5.99 -2.53
C TYR A 145 -5.89 -6.56 -2.72
N PHE A 146 -6.93 -5.88 -2.23
CA PHE A 146 -8.34 -6.27 -2.37
C PHE A 146 -9.10 -5.49 -3.47
N GLY A 147 -8.36 -4.91 -4.42
CA GLY A 147 -8.92 -4.28 -5.61
C GLY A 147 -9.18 -2.78 -5.55
N TYR A 148 -8.68 -2.09 -4.51
CA TYR A 148 -8.67 -0.62 -4.51
C TYR A 148 -7.68 -0.05 -5.55
N ALA A 149 -7.63 1.26 -5.71
CA ALA A 149 -6.66 1.92 -6.59
C ALA A 149 -5.21 1.69 -6.14
N GLU A 150 -4.32 1.58 -7.12
CA GLU A 150 -2.88 1.38 -6.90
C GLU A 150 -2.24 2.56 -6.13
N PRO A 151 -1.35 2.31 -5.15
CA PRO A 151 -0.69 3.39 -4.40
C PRO A 151 0.17 4.29 -5.30
N GLU A 152 -0.04 5.59 -5.20
CA GLU A 152 0.71 6.58 -5.98
C GLU A 152 2.14 6.77 -5.46
N ILE A 153 3.04 7.15 -6.35
CA ILE A 153 4.46 7.42 -6.04
C ILE A 153 4.74 8.88 -5.68
N THR A 154 3.70 9.74 -5.70
CA THR A 154 3.82 11.19 -5.50
C THR A 154 4.21 11.58 -4.08
N GLY A 155 4.02 10.68 -3.12
CA GLY A 155 4.19 10.94 -1.69
C GLY A 155 3.15 11.91 -1.12
N GLN A 156 2.09 12.24 -1.87
CA GLN A 156 0.97 13.01 -1.35
C GLN A 156 0.14 12.16 -0.41
N MET A 157 -0.26 12.74 0.72
CA MET A 157 -1.14 12.07 1.67
C MET A 157 -2.49 11.75 1.03
N MET A 158 -3.09 10.66 1.46
CA MET A 158 -4.44 10.26 1.09
C MET A 158 -5.44 11.36 1.46
N SER A 159 -6.38 11.64 0.57
CA SER A 159 -7.49 12.53 0.86
C SER A 159 -8.50 11.89 1.81
N GLY A 160 -9.31 12.71 2.48
CA GLY A 160 -10.41 12.20 3.31
C GLY A 160 -11.44 11.36 2.53
N GLU A 161 -11.61 11.63 1.24
CA GLU A 161 -12.51 10.88 0.36
C GLU A 161 -11.96 9.47 0.07
N GLN A 162 -10.68 9.37 -0.31
CA GLN A 162 -10.00 8.10 -0.51
C GLN A 162 -10.00 7.25 0.77
N MET A 163 -9.81 7.90 1.92
CA MET A 163 -9.89 7.24 3.22
C MET A 163 -11.29 6.67 3.48
N GLN A 164 -12.35 7.45 3.21
CA GLN A 164 -13.72 6.98 3.37
C GLN A 164 -14.02 5.80 2.45
N GLU A 165 -13.60 5.87 1.18
CA GLU A 165 -13.77 4.80 0.20
C GLU A 165 -13.11 3.49 0.66
N ILE A 166 -11.86 3.54 1.12
CA ILE A 166 -11.17 2.35 1.65
C ILE A 166 -11.93 1.75 2.85
N LEU A 167 -12.36 2.59 3.79
CA LEU A 167 -13.02 2.14 5.02
C LEU A 167 -14.45 1.63 4.78
N GLN A 168 -15.11 2.04 3.70
CA GLN A 168 -16.47 1.64 3.38
C GLN A 168 -16.51 0.47 2.40
N ASP A 169 -15.75 0.54 1.31
CA ASP A 169 -15.92 -0.36 0.15
C ASP A 169 -14.81 -1.43 0.04
N PHE A 170 -13.62 -1.11 0.54
CA PHE A 170 -12.42 -1.96 0.44
C PHE A 170 -11.96 -2.54 1.77
N SER A 171 -12.83 -2.55 2.78
CA SER A 171 -12.61 -3.21 4.06
C SER A 171 -13.90 -3.91 4.55
N CYS A 172 -13.79 -4.75 5.58
CA CYS A 172 -14.90 -5.55 6.06
C CYS A 172 -15.92 -4.67 6.81
N PRO A 173 -17.24 -4.77 6.51
CA PRO A 173 -18.28 -4.13 7.31
C PRO A 173 -18.19 -4.52 8.80
N LEU A 174 -18.55 -3.60 9.69
CA LEU A 174 -18.41 -3.78 11.15
C LEU A 174 -19.29 -4.91 11.72
N ASP A 175 -20.38 -5.23 11.05
CA ASP A 175 -21.32 -6.30 11.41
C ASP A 175 -21.00 -7.64 10.73
N GLU A 176 -20.02 -7.68 9.83
CA GLU A 176 -19.61 -8.88 9.10
C GLU A 176 -18.42 -9.60 9.77
N ASN A 177 -18.06 -10.77 9.26
CA ASN A 177 -16.87 -11.53 9.62
C ASN A 177 -15.88 -11.49 8.44
N ILE A 178 -14.60 -11.24 8.72
CA ILE A 178 -13.59 -11.03 7.68
C ILE A 178 -13.41 -12.27 6.81
N GLU A 179 -13.48 -13.47 7.39
CA GLU A 179 -13.38 -14.72 6.63
C GLU A 179 -14.52 -14.89 5.63
N ASN A 180 -15.70 -14.29 5.86
CA ASN A 180 -16.77 -14.22 4.86
C ASN A 180 -16.50 -13.12 3.83
N TRP A 181 -16.11 -11.93 4.29
CA TRP A 181 -15.86 -10.77 3.43
C TRP A 181 -14.81 -11.07 2.34
N ILE A 182 -13.73 -11.81 2.66
CA ILE A 182 -12.68 -12.11 1.70
C ILE A 182 -13.08 -13.12 0.61
N LYS A 183 -14.14 -13.91 0.79
CA LYS A 183 -14.49 -15.00 -0.15
C LYS A 183 -14.84 -14.49 -1.55
N GLU A 184 -15.46 -13.33 -1.61
CA GLU A 184 -15.94 -12.71 -2.86
C GLU A 184 -14.94 -11.67 -3.41
N LYS A 185 -13.78 -11.50 -2.77
CA LYS A 185 -12.79 -10.50 -3.18
C LYS A 185 -11.80 -11.09 -4.16
N GLN A 186 -11.60 -10.38 -5.27
CA GLN A 186 -10.44 -10.59 -6.12
C GLN A 186 -9.22 -10.00 -5.42
N THR A 187 -8.11 -10.73 -5.46
CA THR A 187 -6.84 -10.29 -4.89
C THR A 187 -5.77 -10.15 -5.95
N LEU A 188 -4.81 -9.25 -5.74
CA LEU A 188 -3.65 -9.12 -6.61
C LEU A 188 -2.81 -10.40 -6.62
N SER A 189 -2.11 -10.61 -7.74
CA SER A 189 -1.10 -11.65 -7.82
C SER A 189 0.14 -11.30 -7.00
N GLU A 190 0.90 -12.32 -6.61
CA GLU A 190 2.17 -12.11 -5.90
C GLU A 190 3.17 -11.32 -6.76
N ASP A 191 3.22 -11.56 -8.08
CA ASP A 191 4.13 -10.85 -8.99
C ASP A 191 3.83 -9.34 -9.07
N GLU A 192 2.55 -8.95 -9.13
CA GLU A 192 2.14 -7.54 -9.11
C GLU A 192 2.55 -6.86 -7.80
N LEU A 193 2.38 -7.54 -6.66
CA LEU A 193 2.83 -7.04 -5.37
C LEU A 193 4.36 -6.90 -5.31
N ILE A 194 5.11 -7.88 -5.80
CA ILE A 194 6.58 -7.85 -5.85
C ILE A 194 7.06 -6.67 -6.68
N GLN A 195 6.45 -6.46 -7.85
CA GLN A 195 6.79 -5.33 -8.71
C GLN A 195 6.57 -3.99 -8.01
N LYS A 196 5.44 -3.83 -7.31
CA LYS A 196 5.12 -2.59 -6.61
C LYS A 196 5.97 -2.36 -5.37
N GLU A 197 6.23 -3.41 -4.59
CA GLU A 197 7.14 -3.34 -3.44
C GLU A 197 8.54 -2.90 -3.88
N ASP A 198 9.06 -3.50 -4.95
CA ASP A 198 10.38 -3.14 -5.50
C ASP A 198 10.46 -1.69 -6.00
N LEU A 199 9.37 -1.18 -6.58
CA LEU A 199 9.26 0.24 -6.94
C LEU A 199 9.35 1.11 -5.69
N PHE A 200 8.56 0.81 -4.65
CA PHE A 200 8.58 1.54 -3.40
C PHE A 200 9.91 1.39 -2.64
N TYR A 201 10.61 0.28 -2.78
CA TYR A 201 11.98 0.11 -2.29
C TYR A 201 12.94 1.10 -2.94
N CYS A 202 12.89 1.23 -4.26
CA CYS A 202 13.70 2.21 -5.00
C CYS A 202 13.35 3.64 -4.61
N LEU A 203 12.05 3.98 -4.55
CA LEU A 203 11.59 5.30 -4.11
C LEU A 203 12.08 5.62 -2.69
N HIS A 204 11.95 4.67 -1.77
CA HIS A 204 12.36 4.87 -0.39
C HIS A 204 13.89 5.07 -0.27
N ASN A 205 14.71 4.34 -1.04
CA ASN A 205 16.16 4.61 -1.08
C ASN A 205 16.49 6.02 -1.59
N ALA A 206 15.78 6.49 -2.61
CA ALA A 206 15.94 7.85 -3.13
C ALA A 206 15.54 8.89 -2.08
N VAL A 207 14.41 8.69 -1.39
CA VAL A 207 13.98 9.53 -0.26
C VAL A 207 15.03 9.55 0.86
N ARG A 208 15.53 8.39 1.29
CA ARG A 208 16.56 8.28 2.34
C ARG A 208 17.85 8.98 1.93
N SER A 209 18.25 8.87 0.67
CA SER A 209 19.39 9.59 0.12
C SER A 209 19.19 11.12 0.20
N ALA A 210 17.96 11.61 -0.06
CA ALA A 210 17.64 13.02 0.04
C ALA A 210 17.63 13.54 1.48
N GLN A 211 17.16 12.74 2.43
CA GLN A 211 17.26 13.02 3.86
C GLN A 211 18.72 13.14 4.34
N LEU A 212 19.67 12.52 3.61
CA LEU A 212 21.12 12.64 3.84
C LEU A 212 21.77 13.77 3.03
N GLY A 213 20.98 14.63 2.38
CA GLY A 213 21.45 15.81 1.65
C GLY A 213 21.79 15.58 0.17
N ARG A 214 21.36 14.47 -0.44
CA ARG A 214 21.56 14.22 -1.88
C ARG A 214 20.37 14.69 -2.72
N GLU A 215 20.64 15.28 -3.87
CA GLU A 215 19.62 15.60 -4.88
C GLU A 215 19.12 14.32 -5.57
N SER A 216 18.17 13.63 -4.93
CA SER A 216 17.72 12.29 -5.33
C SER A 216 16.20 12.12 -5.38
N VAL A 217 15.46 13.16 -5.07
CA VAL A 217 13.99 13.24 -5.20
C VAL A 217 13.64 14.38 -6.18
N PRO A 218 12.45 14.39 -6.79
CA PRO A 218 12.04 15.46 -7.68
C PRO A 218 11.95 16.83 -6.98
N ASP A 219 12.07 17.89 -7.76
CA ASP A 219 11.93 19.26 -7.27
C ASP A 219 10.58 19.47 -6.56
N GLY A 220 10.60 20.10 -5.40
CA GLY A 220 9.40 20.36 -4.60
C GLY A 220 8.90 19.18 -3.77
N PHE A 221 9.55 18.00 -3.85
CA PHE A 221 9.26 16.88 -2.96
C PHE A 221 9.84 17.13 -1.57
N ASP A 222 9.03 16.99 -0.52
CA ASP A 222 9.49 17.07 0.88
C ASP A 222 10.01 15.68 1.36
N PRO A 223 11.34 15.53 1.59
CA PRO A 223 11.90 14.25 2.02
C PRO A 223 11.38 13.76 3.38
N ILE A 224 10.81 14.64 4.21
CA ILE A 224 10.25 14.27 5.51
C ILE A 224 8.77 13.93 5.37
N GLY A 225 7.93 14.88 4.96
CA GLY A 225 6.48 14.69 4.83
C GLY A 225 6.13 13.69 3.74
N ASN A 226 6.51 13.96 2.49
CA ASN A 226 6.23 13.05 1.38
C ASN A 226 7.02 11.74 1.51
N GLY A 227 8.24 11.81 2.04
CA GLY A 227 9.04 10.63 2.35
C GLY A 227 8.38 9.69 3.36
N GLY A 228 7.72 10.23 4.39
CA GLY A 228 6.94 9.46 5.35
C GLY A 228 5.80 8.68 4.68
N VAL A 229 5.10 9.30 3.72
CA VAL A 229 4.05 8.61 2.95
C VAL A 229 4.62 7.43 2.14
N ILE A 230 5.76 7.61 1.48
CA ILE A 230 6.44 6.52 0.75
C ILE A 230 6.84 5.40 1.71
N HIS A 231 7.37 5.75 2.89
CA HIS A 231 7.74 4.79 3.93
C HIS A 231 6.54 3.94 4.38
N GLU A 232 5.43 4.57 4.76
CA GLU A 232 4.25 3.86 5.27
C GLU A 232 3.60 2.97 4.20
N ARG A 233 3.51 3.43 2.95
CA ARG A 233 3.02 2.59 1.84
C ARG A 233 3.92 1.40 1.59
N ARG A 234 5.25 1.61 1.59
CA ARG A 234 6.23 0.53 1.45
C ARG A 234 6.12 -0.48 2.60
N HIS A 235 5.87 -0.01 3.83
CA HIS A 235 5.76 -0.88 5.00
C HIS A 235 4.73 -1.98 4.80
N SER A 236 3.51 -1.61 4.40
CA SER A 236 2.45 -2.56 4.06
C SER A 236 2.84 -3.51 2.93
N LEU A 237 3.41 -2.99 1.84
CA LEU A 237 3.82 -3.80 0.68
C LEU A 237 4.86 -4.85 1.08
N THR A 238 5.88 -4.43 1.83
CA THR A 238 6.94 -5.29 2.33
C THR A 238 6.38 -6.32 3.30
N TRP A 239 5.54 -5.89 4.24
CA TRP A 239 4.93 -6.79 5.22
C TRP A 239 4.06 -7.87 4.55
N MET A 240 3.25 -7.53 3.54
CA MET A 240 2.46 -8.50 2.78
C MET A 240 3.33 -9.59 2.14
N LEU A 241 4.55 -9.25 1.72
CA LEU A 241 5.53 -10.15 1.11
C LEU A 241 6.52 -10.75 2.10
N SER A 242 6.32 -10.58 3.40
CA SER A 242 7.24 -11.05 4.45
C SER A 242 6.56 -12.05 5.39
N LYS A 243 5.93 -13.10 4.84
CA LYS A 243 5.15 -14.08 5.63
C LYS A 243 5.94 -14.61 6.83
N GLY A 244 5.33 -14.49 8.02
CA GLY A 244 5.89 -14.95 9.30
C GLY A 244 6.65 -13.89 10.09
N ILE A 245 6.89 -12.71 9.52
CA ILE A 245 7.52 -11.58 10.23
C ILE A 245 6.46 -10.76 10.98
N ASN A 246 6.74 -10.21 12.16
CA ASN A 246 5.76 -9.33 12.83
C ASN A 246 5.67 -7.97 12.13
N TRP A 247 4.55 -7.26 12.28
CA TRP A 247 4.33 -5.95 11.64
C TRP A 247 5.48 -4.96 11.93
N GLU A 248 5.85 -4.79 13.20
CA GLU A 248 6.91 -3.89 13.66
C GLU A 248 8.34 -4.40 13.35
N GLU A 249 8.49 -5.66 12.94
CA GLU A 249 9.78 -6.28 12.61
C GLU A 249 10.07 -6.27 11.09
N THR A 250 9.16 -5.70 10.30
CA THR A 250 9.32 -5.62 8.84
C THR A 250 10.55 -4.80 8.50
N ASP A 251 11.52 -5.43 7.82
CA ASP A 251 12.76 -4.76 7.44
C ASP A 251 12.53 -3.77 6.29
N LEU A 252 12.76 -2.48 6.58
CA LEU A 252 12.68 -1.39 5.63
C LEU A 252 14.04 -0.74 5.34
N SER A 253 15.14 -1.41 5.64
CA SER A 253 16.48 -0.92 5.32
C SER A 253 16.66 -0.63 3.82
N THR A 254 17.41 0.44 3.51
CA THR A 254 17.74 0.91 2.15
C THR A 254 19.08 1.64 2.13
#